data_AF-A0A967FAH4-F1
#
_entry.id   AF-A0A967FAH4-F1
#
_cell.length_a   1.000
_cell.length_b   1.000
_cell.length_c   1.000
_cell.angle_alpha   90.00
_cell.angle_beta   90.00
_cell.angle_gamma   90.00
#
_symmetry.space_group_name_H-M   'P 1'
#
loop_
_entity.id
_entity.type
_entity.pdbx_description
1 polymer ?
#
loop_
_entity_poly.entity_id
_entity_poly.type
_entity_poly.pdbx_seq_one_letter_code
_entity_poly.pdbx_strand_id
1 'polypeptide(L)'
;MSEVYPSDNELLNIQSDSESGVEYIPTGTSPYYLQFRKLLYRLLLAVRRANDLRVYDEGGLDIGVKEGKFWLGTGLVNYDGSSGNTLADDKASIYVHLDSAGSLVTNEYSSFPDMTTTPHIRLAIVSTSSGDIGSITDCRVGHNFVMPYGAGGVKKTIEAHTADDTLTVEESGSVHTNLGATSTVTLTLPASAPEGTIFTFAVQATQELRVDPAAAAIRDDSGQTSGKYKAADAVGECLTLVADSNGDWTTVTKNGTWTEEV
;
A
#
# COMPACT_ATOMS: atom_id res chain seq x y z
N MET A 1 -1.70 -22.14 23.86
CA MET A 1 -0.26 -22.36 23.66
C MET A 1 0.44 -21.41 24.63
N SER A 2 1.13 -21.92 25.65
CA SER A 2 1.86 -21.08 26.61
C SER A 2 3.31 -20.97 26.16
N GLU A 3 3.85 -19.76 26.08
CA GLU A 3 5.28 -19.57 25.91
C GLU A 3 6.02 -20.25 27.06
N VAL A 4 7.02 -21.05 26.73
CA VAL A 4 7.90 -21.71 27.69
C VAL A 4 9.15 -20.84 27.80
N TYR A 5 9.42 -20.35 29.01
CA TYR A 5 10.66 -19.64 29.28
C TYR A 5 11.85 -20.60 29.22
N PRO A 6 13.02 -20.16 28.72
CA PRO A 6 14.27 -20.91 28.86
C PRO A 6 14.53 -21.24 30.34
N SER A 7 15.11 -22.40 30.60
CA SER A 7 15.48 -22.81 31.95
C SER A 7 16.57 -21.89 32.53
N ASP A 8 16.62 -21.78 33.86
CA ASP A 8 17.65 -20.99 34.56
C ASP A 8 19.08 -21.38 34.14
N ASN A 9 19.31 -22.66 33.85
CA ASN A 9 20.61 -23.16 33.40
C ASN A 9 20.94 -22.74 31.96
N GLU A 10 19.94 -22.59 31.09
CA GLU A 10 20.14 -22.03 29.76
C GLU A 10 20.47 -20.54 29.86
N LEU A 11 19.68 -19.76 30.62
CA LEU A 11 19.92 -18.33 30.83
C LEU A 11 21.31 -18.04 31.41
N LEU A 12 21.82 -18.90 32.30
CA LEU A 12 23.14 -18.74 32.92
C LEU A 12 24.30 -18.86 31.91
N ASN A 13 24.12 -19.61 30.83
CA ASN A 13 25.18 -19.92 29.87
C ASN A 13 25.14 -19.04 28.61
N ILE A 14 24.14 -18.18 28.45
CA ILE A 14 24.04 -17.26 27.30
C ILE A 14 24.91 -16.03 27.59
N GLN A 15 25.95 -15.84 26.76
CA GLN A 15 26.87 -14.70 26.88
C GLN A 15 26.60 -13.60 25.84
N SER A 16 25.83 -13.89 24.80
CA SER A 16 25.38 -12.91 23.80
C SER A 16 24.07 -13.34 23.16
N ASP A 17 23.27 -12.38 22.73
CA ASP A 17 22.10 -12.59 21.89
C ASP A 17 22.53 -12.56 20.41
N SER A 18 22.34 -13.65 19.69
CA SER A 18 22.66 -13.73 18.27
C SER A 18 21.73 -12.91 17.38
N GLU A 19 20.50 -12.64 17.85
CA GLU A 19 19.51 -11.88 17.06
C GLU A 19 19.74 -10.38 17.15
N SER A 20 19.99 -9.85 18.36
CA SER A 20 20.30 -8.42 18.54
C SER A 20 21.80 -8.09 18.47
N GLY A 21 22.68 -9.09 18.55
CA GLY A 21 24.14 -8.91 18.62
C GLY A 21 24.63 -8.32 19.94
N VAL A 22 23.81 -8.35 20.99
CA VAL A 22 24.09 -7.73 22.29
C VAL A 22 24.68 -8.75 23.26
N GLU A 23 25.83 -8.43 23.85
CA GLU A 23 26.43 -9.23 24.92
C GLU A 23 25.60 -9.16 26.22
N TYR A 24 25.37 -10.31 26.84
CA TYR A 24 24.78 -10.40 28.18
C TYR A 24 25.87 -10.19 29.24
N ILE A 25 25.46 -9.69 30.41
CA ILE A 25 26.40 -9.38 31.49
C ILE A 25 26.96 -10.69 32.07
N PRO A 26 28.29 -10.89 32.10
CA PRO A 26 28.88 -12.07 32.72
C PRO A 26 28.56 -12.13 34.21
N THR A 27 28.25 -13.33 34.70
CA THR A 27 27.97 -13.59 36.12
C THR A 27 29.13 -13.10 36.99
N GLY A 28 28.84 -12.34 38.06
CA GLY A 28 29.85 -11.84 39.00
C GLY A 28 30.45 -10.46 38.68
N THR A 29 29.99 -9.76 37.64
CA THR A 29 30.51 -8.42 37.29
C THR A 29 29.87 -7.31 38.14
N SER A 30 30.70 -6.44 38.74
CA SER A 30 30.28 -5.27 39.53
C SER A 30 30.68 -3.96 38.83
N PRO A 31 29.87 -2.89 38.86
CA PRO A 31 28.60 -2.75 39.58
C PRO A 31 27.38 -3.24 38.78
N TYR A 32 26.72 -4.26 39.33
CA TYR A 32 25.54 -4.91 38.75
C TYR A 32 24.39 -3.93 38.44
N TYR A 33 24.15 -2.96 39.33
CA TYR A 33 23.06 -2.00 39.19
C TYR A 33 23.20 -1.09 37.95
N LEU A 34 24.43 -0.75 37.54
CA LEU A 34 24.65 0.11 36.39
C LEU A 34 24.35 -0.64 35.09
N GLN A 35 24.73 -1.91 35.04
CA GLN A 35 24.48 -2.76 33.88
C GLN A 35 22.99 -3.09 33.75
N PHE A 36 22.29 -3.35 34.86
CA PHE A 36 20.83 -3.49 34.87
C PHE A 36 20.11 -2.23 34.38
N ARG A 37 20.55 -1.03 34.81
CA ARG A 37 19.98 0.24 34.30
C ARG A 37 20.21 0.44 32.81
N LYS A 38 21.37 0.04 32.28
CA LYS A 38 21.66 0.09 30.83
C LYS A 38 20.77 -0.87 30.04
N LEU A 39 20.57 -2.08 30.54
CA LEU A 39 19.65 -3.06 29.94
C LEU A 39 18.22 -2.51 29.92
N LEU A 40 17.71 -2.04 31.06
CA LEU A 40 16.37 -1.46 31.16
C LEU A 40 16.21 -0.26 30.24
N TYR A 41 17.21 0.64 30.19
CA TYR A 41 17.18 1.79 29.30
C TYR A 41 17.13 1.39 27.81
N ARG A 42 17.87 0.35 27.40
CA ARG A 42 17.81 -0.19 26.04
C ARG A 42 16.47 -0.83 25.73
N LEU A 43 15.91 -1.61 26.65
CA LEU A 43 14.57 -2.18 26.52
C LEU A 43 13.54 -1.06 26.33
N LEU A 44 13.62 0.00 27.13
CA LEU A 44 12.75 1.17 27.01
C LEU A 44 12.93 1.88 25.67
N LEU A 45 14.15 1.99 25.13
CA LEU A 45 14.37 2.55 23.79
C LEU A 45 13.80 1.67 22.67
N ALA A 46 13.93 0.34 22.78
CA ALA A 46 13.37 -0.60 21.81
C ALA A 46 11.83 -0.58 21.85
N VAL A 47 11.24 -0.55 23.04
CA VAL A 47 9.78 -0.49 23.24
C VAL A 47 9.23 0.91 22.96
N ARG A 48 10.04 1.98 23.05
CA ARG A 48 9.65 3.34 22.64
C ARG A 48 9.20 3.36 21.19
N ARG A 49 9.93 2.69 20.30
CA ARG A 49 9.56 2.57 18.87
C ARG A 49 8.20 1.94 18.65
N ALA A 50 7.81 0.97 19.46
CA ALA A 50 6.47 0.37 19.40
C ALA A 50 5.36 1.36 19.83
N ASN A 51 5.72 2.43 20.56
CA ASN A 51 4.81 3.49 20.96
C ASN A 51 4.90 4.75 20.09
N ASP A 52 5.80 4.81 19.10
CA ASP A 52 5.86 5.93 18.16
C ASP A 52 4.47 6.10 17.47
N LEU A 53 4.03 7.34 17.33
CA LEU A 53 2.75 7.72 16.70
C LEU A 53 1.48 7.17 17.38
N ARG A 54 1.59 6.60 18.58
CA ARG A 54 0.44 6.05 19.30
C ARG A 54 -0.54 7.17 19.68
N VAL A 55 -1.81 6.97 19.35
CA VAL A 55 -2.93 7.78 19.85
C VAL A 55 -3.29 7.34 21.26
N TYR A 56 -3.51 8.29 22.16
CA TYR A 56 -3.92 8.06 23.54
C TYR A 56 -4.99 9.07 23.97
N ASP A 57 -5.82 8.65 24.92
CA ASP A 57 -6.88 9.45 25.52
C ASP A 57 -6.30 10.43 26.56
N GLU A 58 -6.67 11.70 26.48
CA GLU A 58 -6.29 12.76 27.43
C GLU A 58 -7.44 13.14 28.38
N GLY A 59 -8.62 12.55 28.18
CA GLY A 59 -9.86 12.78 28.92
C GLY A 59 -10.86 13.61 28.12
N GLY A 60 -12.15 13.29 28.27
CA GLY A 60 -13.22 13.97 27.53
C GLY A 60 -13.12 13.66 26.04
N LEU A 61 -13.12 14.69 25.19
CA LEU A 61 -13.00 14.53 23.74
C LEU A 61 -11.57 14.75 23.23
N ASP A 62 -10.59 14.93 24.12
CA ASP A 62 -9.23 15.24 23.73
C ASP A 62 -8.38 13.98 23.56
N ILE A 63 -7.68 13.90 22.42
CA ILE A 63 -6.63 12.90 22.20
C ILE A 63 -5.26 13.56 22.12
N GLY A 64 -4.26 12.80 22.58
CA GLY A 64 -2.85 13.04 22.29
C GLY A 64 -2.29 12.01 21.33
N VAL A 65 -1.24 12.39 20.62
CA VAL A 65 -0.49 11.51 19.71
C VAL A 65 0.99 11.61 20.04
N LYS A 66 1.63 10.47 20.29
CA LYS A 66 3.07 10.44 20.57
C LYS A 66 3.87 10.84 19.35
N GLU A 67 5.03 11.45 19.60
CA GLU A 67 6.04 11.70 18.57
C GLU A 67 6.44 10.40 17.86
N GLY A 68 6.97 10.53 16.65
CA GLY A 68 7.41 9.39 15.86
C GLY A 68 7.85 9.80 14.47
N LYS A 69 8.04 8.82 13.60
CA LYS A 69 8.45 9.05 12.22
C LYS A 69 7.99 7.92 11.30
N PHE A 70 7.79 8.25 10.04
CA PHE A 70 7.42 7.28 9.02
C PHE A 70 8.12 7.60 7.69
N TRP A 71 8.22 6.60 6.82
CA TRP A 71 8.77 6.77 5.47
C TRP A 71 7.63 7.02 4.48
N LEU A 72 7.82 8.01 3.62
CA LEU A 72 7.00 8.26 2.45
C LEU A 72 7.89 8.20 1.21
N GLY A 73 7.80 7.10 0.46
CA GLY A 73 8.77 6.79 -0.59
C GLY A 73 10.19 6.71 0.01
N THR A 74 11.09 7.60 -0.44
CA THR A 74 12.46 7.71 0.08
C THR A 74 12.64 8.85 1.10
N GLY A 75 11.55 9.55 1.47
CA GLY A 75 11.58 10.64 2.44
C GLY A 75 11.23 10.15 3.84
N LEU A 76 12.02 10.54 4.84
CA LEU A 76 11.69 10.32 6.25
C LEU A 76 10.92 11.53 6.78
N VAL A 77 9.66 11.33 7.17
CA VAL A 77 8.80 12.35 7.78
C VAL A 77 8.83 12.19 9.29
N ASN A 78 9.10 13.29 10.01
CA ASN A 78 9.09 13.31 11.47
C ASN A 78 7.80 13.97 11.96
N TYR A 79 7.28 13.48 13.07
CA TYR A 79 6.14 14.03 13.77
C TYR A 79 6.53 14.26 15.24
N ASP A 80 6.44 15.51 15.69
CA ASP A 80 6.90 15.91 17.02
C ASP A 80 5.92 15.54 18.15
N GLY A 81 4.78 14.93 17.81
CA GLY A 81 3.70 14.66 18.74
C GLY A 81 2.71 15.82 18.84
N SER A 82 1.54 15.54 19.39
CA SER A 82 0.55 16.58 19.70
C SER A 82 -0.30 16.19 20.91
N SER A 83 -0.95 17.18 21.51
CA SER A 83 -1.86 17.05 22.66
C SER A 83 -2.99 18.08 22.54
N GLY A 84 -4.12 17.84 23.19
CA GLY A 84 -5.28 18.73 23.20
C GLY A 84 -6.03 18.75 21.86
N ASN A 85 -6.00 17.64 21.12
CA ASN A 85 -6.72 17.55 19.84
C ASN A 85 -8.17 17.14 20.13
N THR A 86 -9.05 18.12 20.25
CA THR A 86 -10.46 17.89 20.53
C THR A 86 -11.17 17.24 19.35
N LEU A 87 -11.81 16.11 19.59
CA LEU A 87 -12.59 15.35 18.63
C LEU A 87 -14.06 15.81 18.61
N ALA A 88 -14.76 15.53 17.50
CA ALA A 88 -16.19 15.71 17.44
C ALA A 88 -16.91 14.70 18.34
N ASP A 89 -17.99 15.14 19.00
CA ASP A 89 -18.82 14.27 19.84
C ASP A 89 -19.79 13.40 19.01
N ASP A 90 -20.30 12.35 19.64
CA ASP A 90 -21.29 11.41 19.12
C ASP A 90 -20.93 10.86 17.72
N LYS A 91 -19.66 10.47 17.54
CA LYS A 91 -19.16 9.83 16.33
C LYS A 91 -18.86 8.36 16.58
N ALA A 92 -19.51 7.50 15.79
CA ALA A 92 -19.22 6.07 15.81
C ALA A 92 -17.78 5.76 15.38
N SER A 93 -17.20 6.58 14.50
CA SER A 93 -15.83 6.42 14.02
C SER A 93 -15.24 7.76 13.56
N ILE A 94 -14.06 8.06 14.06
CA ILE A 94 -13.21 9.17 13.66
C ILE A 94 -11.88 8.57 13.21
N TYR A 95 -11.51 8.78 11.96
CA TYR A 95 -10.36 8.15 11.31
C TYR A 95 -9.12 9.04 11.42
N VAL A 96 -8.33 8.80 12.46
CA VAL A 96 -7.16 9.61 12.80
C VAL A 96 -5.94 9.13 12.02
N HIS A 97 -5.32 10.05 11.28
CA HIS A 97 -4.15 9.76 10.43
C HIS A 97 -3.19 10.95 10.37
N LEU A 98 -1.94 10.69 9.93
CA LEU A 98 -1.03 11.76 9.50
C LEU A 98 -1.01 11.82 7.98
N ASP A 99 -1.13 13.02 7.43
CA ASP A 99 -1.00 13.26 5.99
C ASP A 99 0.47 13.13 5.51
N SER A 100 0.68 13.28 4.21
CA SER A 100 2.02 13.24 3.59
C SER A 100 3.00 14.30 4.11
N ALA A 101 2.51 15.39 4.71
CA ALA A 101 3.32 16.42 5.35
C ALA A 101 3.62 16.12 6.83
N GLY A 102 3.03 15.06 7.39
CA GLY A 102 3.13 14.73 8.81
C GLY A 102 2.16 15.54 9.69
N SER A 103 1.09 16.10 9.13
CA SER A 103 0.07 16.84 9.88
C SER A 103 -1.02 15.89 10.37
N LEU A 104 -1.47 16.10 11.60
CA LEU A 104 -2.56 15.30 12.20
C LEU A 104 -3.92 15.70 11.64
N VAL A 105 -4.68 14.70 11.21
CA VAL A 105 -6.05 14.83 10.72
C VAL A 105 -7.00 14.07 11.62
N THR A 106 -8.05 14.73 12.09
CA THR A 106 -9.04 14.21 13.08
C THR A 106 -10.50 14.45 12.67
N ASN A 107 -10.75 14.92 11.44
CA ASN A 107 -12.07 15.33 10.96
C ASN A 107 -12.64 14.40 9.87
N GLU A 108 -12.12 13.18 9.74
CA GLU A 108 -12.63 12.15 8.84
C GLU A 108 -13.58 11.20 9.57
N TYR A 109 -14.80 11.01 9.06
CA TYR A 109 -15.87 10.32 9.78
C TYR A 109 -16.46 9.09 9.07
N SER A 110 -16.14 8.89 7.80
CA SER A 110 -16.68 7.79 6.98
C SER A 110 -15.69 6.64 6.81
N SER A 111 -14.47 6.98 6.41
CA SER A 111 -13.38 6.03 6.19
C SER A 111 -12.03 6.75 6.24
N PHE A 112 -10.93 5.99 6.28
CA PHE A 112 -9.64 6.55 5.86
C PHE A 112 -9.71 6.96 4.38
N PRO A 113 -9.00 8.03 3.97
CA PRO A 113 -8.85 8.37 2.56
C PRO A 113 -8.26 7.22 1.73
N ASP A 114 -8.39 7.30 0.40
CA ASP A 114 -7.68 6.38 -0.49
C ASP A 114 -6.18 6.75 -0.50
N MET A 115 -5.30 5.78 -0.23
CA MET A 115 -3.85 6.00 -0.20
C MET A 115 -3.24 6.25 -1.57
N THR A 116 -3.93 5.91 -2.65
CA THR A 116 -3.49 6.18 -4.02
C THR A 116 -3.58 7.66 -4.36
N THR A 117 -4.63 8.32 -3.89
CA THR A 117 -4.89 9.75 -4.15
C THR A 117 -4.40 10.64 -3.02
N THR A 118 -4.40 10.14 -1.78
CA THR A 118 -4.03 10.88 -0.58
C THR A 118 -3.08 10.04 0.27
N PRO A 119 -1.76 10.10 0.05
CA PRO A 119 -0.79 9.35 0.85
C PRO A 119 -0.85 9.77 2.33
N HIS A 120 -1.00 8.80 3.22
CA HIS A 120 -1.09 9.02 4.67
C HIS A 120 -0.62 7.79 5.45
N ILE A 121 -0.46 7.92 6.77
CA ILE A 121 -0.29 6.79 7.70
C ILE A 121 -1.46 6.76 8.69
N ARG A 122 -2.10 5.59 8.79
CA ARG A 122 -3.24 5.38 9.69
C ARG A 122 -2.75 5.23 11.12
N LEU A 123 -3.36 5.97 12.03
CA LEU A 123 -3.00 5.92 13.45
C LEU A 123 -4.05 5.16 14.26
N ALA A 124 -5.31 5.60 14.21
CA ALA A 124 -6.38 5.00 14.99
C ALA A 124 -7.76 5.27 14.41
N ILE A 125 -8.73 4.48 14.86
CA ILE A 125 -10.16 4.79 14.76
C ILE A 125 -10.67 5.06 16.16
N VAL A 126 -11.23 6.24 16.38
CA VAL A 126 -11.76 6.67 17.68
C VAL A 126 -13.28 6.74 17.63
N SER A 127 -13.97 6.22 18.64
CA SER A 127 -15.41 6.42 18.82
C SER A 127 -15.66 7.37 19.98
N THR A 128 -16.55 8.34 19.82
CA THR A 128 -16.93 9.32 20.86
C THR A 128 -18.42 9.24 21.14
N SER A 129 -18.80 9.46 22.39
CA SER A 129 -20.20 9.52 22.81
C SER A 129 -20.35 10.29 24.11
N SER A 130 -21.39 11.13 24.21
CA SER A 130 -21.72 11.84 25.46
C SER A 130 -20.55 12.65 26.04
N GLY A 131 -19.76 13.29 25.18
CA GLY A 131 -18.64 14.15 25.57
C GLY A 131 -17.39 13.41 26.03
N ASP A 132 -17.29 12.11 25.74
CA ASP A 132 -16.16 11.27 26.14
C ASP A 132 -15.72 10.31 25.02
N ILE A 133 -14.49 9.81 25.12
CA ILE A 133 -13.96 8.78 24.21
C ILE A 133 -14.44 7.41 24.66
N GLY A 134 -15.23 6.76 23.79
CA GLY A 134 -15.72 5.40 24.02
C GLY A 134 -14.68 4.32 23.71
N SER A 135 -13.85 4.51 22.68
CA SER A 135 -12.81 3.54 22.30
C SER A 135 -11.76 4.16 21.37
N ILE A 136 -10.54 3.63 21.43
CA ILE A 136 -9.45 3.92 20.50
C ILE A 136 -8.96 2.58 19.95
N THR A 137 -9.18 2.34 18.66
CA THR A 137 -8.68 1.17 17.95
C THR A 137 -7.37 1.51 17.25
N ASP A 138 -6.28 0.85 17.62
CA ASP A 138 -4.96 1.07 17.02
C ASP A 138 -4.91 0.53 15.59
N CYS A 139 -4.57 1.38 14.63
CA CYS A 139 -4.47 1.02 13.20
C CYS A 139 -3.03 1.04 12.68
N ARG A 140 -2.04 1.33 13.53
CA ARG A 140 -0.63 1.46 13.13
C ARG A 140 -0.04 0.15 12.59
N VAL A 141 -0.57 -1.00 13.01
CA VAL A 141 -0.13 -2.33 12.56
C VAL A 141 -0.26 -2.50 11.04
N GLY A 142 -1.22 -1.83 10.40
CA GLY A 142 -1.37 -1.85 8.94
C GLY A 142 -0.18 -1.29 8.17
N HIS A 143 0.74 -0.59 8.85
CA HIS A 143 1.93 0.05 8.26
C HIS A 143 3.26 -0.47 8.83
N ASN A 144 3.24 -1.26 9.90
CA ASN A 144 4.45 -1.80 10.54
C ASN A 144 5.05 -2.99 9.79
N PHE A 145 4.24 -3.71 9.01
CA PHE A 145 4.68 -4.84 8.20
C PHE A 145 4.22 -4.62 6.76
N VAL A 146 5.15 -4.18 5.91
CA VAL A 146 4.97 -4.31 4.47
C VAL A 146 5.55 -5.67 4.09
N MET A 147 4.70 -6.60 3.67
CA MET A 147 5.13 -7.80 2.95
C MET A 147 5.08 -7.48 1.46
N PRO A 148 6.16 -6.96 0.84
CA PRO A 148 6.22 -6.88 -0.61
C PRO A 148 6.23 -8.32 -1.11
N TYR A 149 5.20 -8.72 -1.85
CA TYR A 149 5.17 -10.03 -2.48
C TYR A 149 6.24 -10.05 -3.58
N GLY A 150 7.39 -10.68 -3.32
CA GLY A 150 8.45 -10.97 -4.27
C GLY A 150 9.20 -9.73 -4.79
N ALA A 151 10.42 -9.49 -4.28
CA ALA A 151 11.44 -8.62 -4.89
C ALA A 151 10.93 -7.28 -5.49
N GLY A 152 10.05 -6.56 -4.79
CA GLY A 152 9.65 -5.20 -5.16
C GLY A 152 8.60 -5.06 -6.26
N GLY A 153 7.90 -6.13 -6.66
CA GLY A 153 6.77 -6.05 -7.59
C GLY A 153 5.40 -5.96 -6.89
N VAL A 154 4.51 -5.11 -7.38
CA VAL A 154 3.07 -5.17 -7.03
C VAL A 154 2.47 -6.37 -7.77
N LYS A 155 1.73 -7.25 -7.07
CA LYS A 155 0.95 -8.32 -7.72
C LYS A 155 0.00 -7.66 -8.72
N LYS A 156 0.19 -7.91 -10.01
CA LYS A 156 -0.76 -7.45 -11.04
C LYS A 156 -2.05 -8.24 -10.90
N THR A 157 -3.18 -7.54 -10.85
CA THR A 157 -4.49 -8.16 -11.03
C THR A 157 -4.55 -8.68 -12.45
N ILE A 158 -4.96 -9.95 -12.63
CA ILE A 158 -5.21 -10.53 -13.94
C ILE A 158 -6.69 -10.83 -14.07
N GLU A 159 -7.29 -10.39 -15.15
CA GLU A 159 -8.70 -10.58 -15.45
C GLU A 159 -8.88 -11.28 -16.80
N ALA A 160 -9.83 -12.21 -16.85
CA ALA A 160 -10.19 -12.95 -18.04
C ALA A 160 -11.55 -12.49 -18.56
N HIS A 161 -11.59 -12.15 -19.85
CA HIS A 161 -12.73 -11.58 -20.54
C HIS A 161 -13.28 -12.61 -21.54
N THR A 162 -14.55 -12.96 -21.40
CA THR A 162 -15.27 -13.84 -22.34
C THR A 162 -16.27 -13.07 -23.21
N ALA A 163 -16.35 -11.76 -23.05
CA ALA A 163 -17.18 -10.82 -23.79
C ALA A 163 -16.49 -9.45 -23.83
N ASP A 164 -17.00 -8.54 -24.66
CA ASP A 164 -16.52 -7.16 -24.73
C ASP A 164 -16.64 -6.45 -23.38
N ASP A 165 -15.70 -5.55 -23.08
CA ASP A 165 -15.68 -4.78 -21.83
C ASP A 165 -15.12 -3.36 -22.02
N THR A 166 -15.44 -2.46 -21.09
CA THR A 166 -14.92 -1.09 -21.05
C THR A 166 -14.12 -0.88 -19.78
N LEU A 167 -12.81 -0.68 -19.94
CA LEU A 167 -11.87 -0.55 -18.83
C LEU A 167 -11.93 0.84 -18.20
N THR A 168 -11.69 0.92 -16.89
CA THR A 168 -11.69 2.18 -16.13
C THR A 168 -10.29 2.55 -15.64
N VAL A 169 -10.09 3.84 -15.32
CA VAL A 169 -8.76 4.34 -14.90
C VAL A 169 -8.29 3.67 -13.60
N GLU A 170 -9.22 3.25 -12.75
CA GLU A 170 -8.97 2.55 -11.48
C GLU A 170 -8.33 1.18 -11.68
N GLU A 171 -8.42 0.61 -12.87
CA GLU A 171 -7.86 -0.71 -13.21
C GLU A 171 -6.40 -0.63 -13.70
N SER A 172 -5.83 0.58 -13.78
CA SER A 172 -4.43 0.80 -14.19
C SER A 172 -3.45 -0.12 -13.45
N GLY A 173 -2.60 -0.81 -14.20
CA GLY A 173 -1.61 -1.78 -13.70
C GLY A 173 -2.04 -3.25 -13.81
N SER A 174 -3.29 -3.50 -14.22
CA SER A 174 -3.84 -4.84 -14.45
C SER A 174 -3.32 -5.51 -15.75
N VAL A 175 -3.61 -6.80 -15.86
CA VAL A 175 -3.44 -7.62 -17.06
C VAL A 175 -4.81 -8.14 -17.49
N HIS A 176 -5.23 -7.83 -18.71
CA HIS A 176 -6.49 -8.32 -19.29
C HIS A 176 -6.21 -9.40 -20.34
N THR A 177 -6.99 -10.47 -20.31
CA THR A 177 -6.83 -11.62 -21.21
C THR A 177 -8.16 -12.05 -21.80
N ASN A 178 -8.15 -12.75 -22.93
CA ASN A 178 -9.35 -13.37 -23.51
C ASN A 178 -9.51 -14.85 -23.10
N LEU A 179 -8.97 -15.26 -21.94
CA LEU A 179 -9.04 -16.66 -21.50
C LEU A 179 -10.51 -17.11 -21.40
N GLY A 180 -10.85 -18.21 -22.09
CA GLY A 180 -12.20 -18.75 -22.12
C GLY A 180 -13.13 -18.10 -23.14
N ALA A 181 -12.66 -17.11 -23.91
CA ALA A 181 -13.44 -16.53 -25.00
C ALA A 181 -13.71 -17.57 -26.10
N THR A 182 -14.95 -17.55 -26.62
CA THR A 182 -15.40 -18.39 -27.75
C THR A 182 -15.70 -17.57 -29.01
N SER A 183 -15.59 -16.24 -28.91
CA SER A 183 -15.72 -15.26 -29.98
C SER A 183 -14.70 -14.15 -29.79
N THR A 184 -14.64 -13.21 -30.73
CA THR A 184 -13.91 -11.95 -30.58
C THR A 184 -14.29 -11.24 -29.28
N VAL A 185 -13.30 -10.64 -28.62
CA VAL A 185 -13.43 -9.81 -27.43
C VAL A 185 -12.80 -8.46 -27.71
N THR A 186 -13.55 -7.38 -27.48
CA THR A 186 -13.10 -5.99 -27.62
C THR A 186 -13.02 -5.34 -26.25
N LEU A 187 -11.84 -4.88 -25.87
CA LEU A 187 -11.59 -4.14 -24.65
C LEU A 187 -11.40 -2.66 -24.99
N THR A 188 -12.34 -1.84 -24.55
CA THR A 188 -12.32 -0.39 -24.78
C THR A 188 -11.52 0.30 -23.68
N LEU A 189 -10.50 1.06 -24.06
CA LEU A 189 -9.67 1.85 -23.15
C LEU A 189 -10.45 3.07 -22.62
N PRO A 190 -10.13 3.55 -21.40
CA PRO A 190 -10.79 4.71 -20.84
C PRO A 190 -10.51 5.97 -21.68
N ALA A 191 -11.56 6.74 -21.96
CA ALA A 191 -11.42 8.04 -22.60
C ALA A 191 -10.71 9.02 -21.65
N SER A 192 -9.78 9.83 -22.18
CA SER A 192 -9.05 10.85 -21.42
C SER A 192 -8.30 10.31 -20.21
N ALA A 193 -7.67 9.14 -20.35
CA ALA A 193 -6.84 8.55 -19.29
C ALA A 193 -5.71 9.52 -18.86
N PRO A 194 -5.46 9.70 -17.55
CA PRO A 194 -4.32 10.47 -17.07
C PRO A 194 -2.98 9.92 -17.59
N GLU A 195 -2.00 10.81 -17.79
CA GLU A 195 -0.64 10.42 -18.19
C GLU A 195 -0.08 9.36 -17.21
N GLY A 196 0.42 8.25 -17.77
CA GLY A 196 0.97 7.14 -17.00
C GLY A 196 -0.03 6.02 -16.64
N THR A 197 -1.32 6.13 -16.98
CA THR A 197 -2.25 5.00 -16.92
C THR A 197 -1.73 3.85 -17.79
N ILE A 198 -1.68 2.64 -17.25
CA ILE A 198 -1.03 1.49 -17.89
C ILE A 198 -1.95 0.26 -17.93
N PHE A 199 -2.03 -0.38 -19.09
CA PHE A 199 -2.72 -1.65 -19.26
C PHE A 199 -1.85 -2.67 -19.96
N THR A 200 -1.97 -3.94 -19.59
CA THR A 200 -1.32 -5.06 -20.27
C THR A 200 -2.37 -6.01 -20.81
N PHE A 201 -2.23 -6.41 -22.06
CA PHE A 201 -3.13 -7.33 -22.75
C PHE A 201 -2.37 -8.59 -23.12
N ALA A 202 -3.00 -9.75 -22.98
CA ALA A 202 -2.42 -11.02 -23.41
C ALA A 202 -3.47 -11.98 -23.98
N VAL A 203 -3.19 -12.55 -25.14
CA VAL A 203 -4.05 -13.55 -25.77
C VAL A 203 -3.82 -14.91 -25.11
N GLN A 204 -4.89 -15.51 -24.57
CA GLN A 204 -4.91 -16.82 -23.92
C GLN A 204 -5.96 -17.79 -24.51
N ALA A 205 -6.88 -17.31 -25.34
CA ALA A 205 -7.72 -18.11 -26.21
C ALA A 205 -7.40 -17.77 -27.67
N THR A 206 -7.50 -18.75 -28.58
CA THR A 206 -7.33 -18.56 -30.04
C THR A 206 -8.56 -17.89 -30.65
N GLN A 207 -8.89 -16.72 -30.13
CA GLN A 207 -9.94 -15.81 -30.59
C GLN A 207 -9.32 -14.42 -30.66
N GLU A 208 -9.84 -13.58 -31.55
CA GLU A 208 -9.33 -12.23 -31.71
C GLU A 208 -9.59 -11.38 -30.45
N LEU A 209 -8.52 -10.84 -29.87
CA LEU A 209 -8.57 -9.85 -28.79
C LEU A 209 -8.28 -8.48 -29.41
N ARG A 210 -9.26 -7.57 -29.33
CA ARG A 210 -9.18 -6.19 -29.82
C ARG A 210 -9.01 -5.24 -28.65
N VAL A 211 -8.14 -4.25 -28.82
CA VAL A 211 -7.92 -3.14 -27.89
C VAL A 211 -8.34 -1.86 -28.60
N ASP A 212 -9.48 -1.30 -28.19
CA ASP A 212 -10.08 -0.11 -28.79
C ASP A 212 -9.68 1.15 -28.00
N PRO A 213 -8.98 2.13 -28.60
CA PRO A 213 -8.64 3.39 -27.94
C PRO A 213 -9.79 4.42 -27.90
N ALA A 214 -11.00 4.04 -28.28
CA ALA A 214 -12.16 4.91 -28.45
C ALA A 214 -11.90 6.03 -29.48
N ALA A 215 -11.64 7.25 -29.04
CA ALA A 215 -11.31 8.37 -29.93
C ALA A 215 -9.80 8.64 -30.04
N ALA A 216 -9.00 8.05 -29.16
CA ALA A 216 -7.55 8.25 -29.11
C ALA A 216 -6.81 7.42 -30.17
N ALA A 217 -5.51 7.65 -30.36
CA ALA A 217 -4.65 6.80 -31.17
C ALA A 217 -3.82 5.84 -30.30
N ILE A 218 -3.57 4.63 -30.81
CA ILE A 218 -2.52 3.74 -30.27
C ILE A 218 -1.28 3.92 -31.13
N ARG A 219 -0.24 4.52 -30.55
CA ARG A 219 1.06 4.80 -31.14
C ARG A 219 1.87 3.50 -31.21
N ASP A 220 1.62 2.72 -32.25
CA ASP A 220 2.32 1.47 -32.55
C ASP A 220 2.95 1.50 -33.96
N ASP A 221 3.84 0.56 -34.26
CA ASP A 221 4.41 0.40 -35.61
C ASP A 221 3.39 -0.19 -36.63
N SER A 222 2.32 -0.83 -36.14
CA SER A 222 1.23 -1.38 -36.96
C SER A 222 0.26 -0.33 -37.49
N GLY A 223 0.44 0.93 -37.09
CA GLY A 223 -0.44 2.07 -37.43
C GLY A 223 -0.66 2.98 -36.22
N GLN A 224 -1.16 4.19 -36.45
CA GLN A 224 -1.41 5.17 -35.39
C GLN A 224 -2.66 6.00 -35.66
N THR A 225 -3.63 5.40 -36.36
CA THR A 225 -4.86 6.11 -36.75
C THR A 225 -5.77 6.24 -35.53
N SER A 226 -6.27 7.45 -35.26
CA SER A 226 -7.20 7.68 -34.14
C SER A 226 -8.48 6.85 -34.31
N GLY A 227 -8.92 6.23 -33.21
CA GLY A 227 -10.11 5.39 -33.13
C GLY A 227 -10.01 4.04 -33.84
N LYS A 228 -8.81 3.63 -34.25
CA LYS A 228 -8.57 2.29 -34.80
C LYS A 228 -8.04 1.36 -33.71
N TYR A 229 -8.70 0.22 -33.53
CA TYR A 229 -8.28 -0.80 -32.57
C TYR A 229 -7.00 -1.51 -33.01
N LYS A 230 -6.31 -2.13 -32.05
CA LYS A 230 -5.26 -3.12 -32.29
C LYS A 230 -5.78 -4.52 -31.99
N ALA A 231 -5.47 -5.49 -32.85
CA ALA A 231 -5.95 -6.86 -32.70
C ALA A 231 -4.81 -7.89 -32.78
N ALA A 232 -4.99 -8.98 -32.05
CA ALA A 232 -4.14 -10.17 -32.04
C ALA A 232 -5.00 -11.42 -31.80
N ASP A 233 -4.59 -12.58 -32.29
CA ASP A 233 -5.40 -13.82 -32.23
C ASP A 233 -4.60 -15.08 -31.87
N ALA A 234 -3.27 -14.98 -31.74
CA ALA A 234 -2.44 -16.10 -31.36
C ALA A 234 -2.11 -16.10 -29.85
N VAL A 235 -2.24 -17.27 -29.21
CA VAL A 235 -1.95 -17.42 -27.77
C VAL A 235 -0.49 -17.07 -27.48
N GLY A 236 -0.29 -16.21 -26.47
CA GLY A 236 1.03 -15.72 -26.05
C GLY A 236 1.41 -14.35 -26.64
N GLU A 237 0.62 -13.80 -27.56
CA GLU A 237 0.77 -12.42 -28.00
C GLU A 237 0.39 -11.46 -26.88
N CYS A 238 1.18 -10.41 -26.67
CA CYS A 238 0.94 -9.44 -25.61
C CYS A 238 1.29 -8.01 -26.03
N LEU A 239 0.58 -7.06 -25.42
CA LEU A 239 0.72 -5.63 -25.68
C LEU A 239 0.60 -4.86 -24.37
N THR A 240 1.54 -3.96 -24.10
CA THR A 240 1.47 -3.03 -22.96
C THR A 240 1.38 -1.60 -23.48
N LEU A 241 0.31 -0.92 -23.07
CA LEU A 241 0.01 0.45 -23.46
C LEU A 241 0.11 1.37 -22.24
N VAL A 242 0.65 2.58 -22.45
CA VAL A 242 0.72 3.64 -21.45
C VAL A 242 0.16 4.92 -22.04
N ALA A 243 -0.76 5.57 -21.33
CA ALA A 243 -1.33 6.86 -21.73
C ALA A 243 -0.26 7.96 -21.69
N ASP A 244 -0.17 8.76 -22.75
CA ASP A 244 0.72 9.92 -22.86
C ASP A 244 0.01 11.23 -22.46
N SER A 245 0.77 12.33 -22.42
CA SER A 245 0.23 13.65 -22.07
C SER A 245 -0.77 14.22 -23.09
N ASN A 246 -0.90 13.63 -24.29
CA ASN A 246 -1.82 14.06 -25.34
C ASN A 246 -3.16 13.30 -25.29
N GLY A 247 -3.31 12.34 -24.37
CA GLY A 247 -4.47 11.46 -24.31
C GLY A 247 -4.43 10.32 -25.33
N ASP A 248 -3.28 10.07 -25.95
CA ASP A 248 -3.01 8.92 -26.80
C ASP A 248 -2.32 7.80 -26.00
N TRP A 249 -2.23 6.61 -26.59
CA TRP A 249 -1.61 5.43 -25.96
C TRP A 249 -0.31 5.08 -26.64
N THR A 250 0.79 4.98 -25.88
CA THR A 250 2.09 4.55 -26.38
C THR A 250 2.32 3.07 -26.12
N THR A 251 2.71 2.31 -27.16
CA THR A 251 3.16 0.93 -26.99
C THR A 251 4.55 0.88 -26.35
N VAL A 252 4.65 0.30 -25.16
CA VAL A 252 5.92 0.20 -24.40
C VAL A 252 6.51 -1.20 -24.45
N THR A 253 5.68 -2.22 -24.64
CA THR A 253 6.10 -3.60 -24.81
C THR A 253 5.14 -4.30 -25.75
N LYS A 254 5.68 -5.11 -26.66
CA LYS A 254 4.89 -5.89 -27.61
C LYS A 254 5.58 -7.23 -27.86
N ASN A 255 4.81 -8.31 -27.83
CA ASN A 255 5.22 -9.64 -28.24
C ASN A 255 4.20 -10.20 -29.23
N GLY A 256 4.69 -10.77 -30.33
CA GLY A 256 3.84 -11.26 -31.42
C GLY A 256 3.34 -10.19 -32.37
N THR A 257 2.33 -10.54 -33.16
CA THR A 257 1.78 -9.70 -34.23
C THR A 257 0.50 -9.03 -33.76
N TRP A 258 0.54 -7.70 -33.67
CA TRP A 258 -0.65 -6.88 -33.47
C TRP A 258 -0.91 -6.07 -34.72
N THR A 259 -2.13 -6.08 -35.24
CA THR A 259 -2.52 -5.35 -36.46
C THR A 259 -3.52 -4.24 -36.13
N GLU A 260 -3.47 -3.15 -36.90
CA GLU A 260 -4.51 -2.12 -36.88
C GLU A 260 -5.75 -2.57 -37.65
N GLU A 261 -6.93 -2.09 -37.24
CA GLU A 261 -8.15 -2.19 -38.04
C GLU A 261 -7.96 -1.58 -39.44
N VAL A 262 -8.35 -2.33 -40.47
CA VAL A 262 -8.32 -1.90 -41.88
C VAL A 262 -9.50 -0.99 -42.22
#